data_AF-A0AA40LJ13-F1
#
_entry.id   AF-A0AA40LJ13-F1
#
_cell.length_a   1.000
_cell.length_b   1.000
_cell.length_c   1.000
_cell.angle_alpha   90.00
_cell.angle_beta   90.00
_cell.angle_gamma   90.00
#
_symmetry.space_group_name_H-M   'P 1'
#
loop_
_entity.id
_entity.type
_entity.pdbx_description
1 polymer ?
#
loop_
_entity_poly.entity_id
_entity_poly.type
_entity_poly.pdbx_seq_one_letter_code
_entity_poly.pdbx_strand_id
1 'polypeptide(L)'
;MKRQGSSSERTRARIPSGKAGTANGFLMEVCVDSVESAVNAERGGAGRIELCSGLLEGGITPSMGVLQVVKQCVQIPVFVMIRPRGGDFLYSDREVEVMKADIRLAKLYGADGLVFGALTEDGHIDKELCMSLLCAVLCQSLSTEAKGRIVDSHGVCFKSHMAMEKVSKKKT
;
A
#
# COMPACT_ATOMS: atom_id res chain seq x y z
N MET A 1 40.50 -0.81 -31.91
CA MET A 1 40.11 -2.24 -32.00
C MET A 1 38.59 -2.33 -31.97
N LYS A 2 37.96 -2.72 -33.09
CA LYS A 2 36.51 -3.00 -33.18
C LYS A 2 36.24 -4.35 -32.49
N ARG A 3 35.24 -4.43 -31.62
CA ARG A 3 34.60 -5.70 -31.26
C ARG A 3 33.19 -5.69 -31.82
N GLN A 4 32.97 -6.49 -32.85
CA GLN A 4 31.66 -6.98 -33.25
C GLN A 4 31.24 -8.09 -32.27
N GLY A 5 29.95 -8.14 -31.93
CA GLY A 5 29.33 -9.21 -31.17
C GLY A 5 27.84 -9.22 -31.49
N SER A 6 27.40 -10.32 -32.09
CA SER A 6 26.19 -10.52 -32.85
C SER A 6 24.90 -10.61 -32.04
N SER A 7 23.83 -10.15 -32.67
CA SER A 7 22.42 -10.28 -32.33
C SER A 7 21.98 -11.70 -31.90
N SER A 8 21.24 -11.77 -30.79
CA SER A 8 20.13 -12.72 -30.66
C SER A 8 18.98 -12.02 -29.94
N GLU A 9 18.13 -11.36 -30.72
CA GLU A 9 16.85 -10.85 -30.25
C GLU A 9 15.97 -12.04 -29.88
N ARG A 10 15.93 -12.39 -28.59
CA ARG A 10 14.80 -13.17 -28.07
C ARG A 10 13.59 -12.27 -28.14
N THR A 11 12.76 -12.50 -29.14
CA THR A 11 11.42 -11.95 -29.25
C THR A 11 10.63 -12.38 -28.01
N ARG A 12 10.66 -11.58 -26.94
CA ARG A 12 9.71 -11.72 -25.84
C ARG A 12 8.33 -11.44 -26.43
N ALA A 13 7.47 -12.45 -26.40
CA ALA A 13 6.08 -12.32 -26.78
C ALA A 13 5.49 -11.09 -26.06
N ARG A 14 5.04 -10.10 -26.84
CA ARG A 14 4.30 -8.96 -26.30
C ARG A 14 2.96 -9.50 -25.83
N ILE A 15 2.77 -9.56 -24.51
CA ILE A 15 1.44 -9.70 -23.93
C ILE A 15 0.67 -8.44 -24.37
N PRO A 16 -0.49 -8.56 -25.06
CA PRO A 16 -1.22 -7.41 -25.53
C PRO A 16 -1.60 -6.54 -24.33
N SER A 17 -1.36 -5.23 -24.42
CA SER A 17 -1.84 -4.25 -23.46
C SER A 17 -3.38 -4.23 -23.53
N GLY A 18 -4.02 -5.05 -22.71
CA GLY A 18 -5.46 -5.09 -22.54
C GLY A 18 -5.92 -3.75 -21.94
N LYS A 19 -6.85 -3.10 -22.63
CA LYS A 19 -7.53 -1.89 -22.13
C LYS A 19 -8.14 -2.18 -20.76
N ALA A 20 -7.89 -1.29 -19.80
CA ALA A 20 -8.63 -1.24 -18.55
C ALA A 20 -10.12 -1.04 -18.87
N GLY A 21 -10.88 -2.13 -18.85
CA GLY A 21 -12.28 -2.19 -19.21
C GLY A 21 -12.95 -3.26 -18.37
N THR A 22 -13.77 -2.80 -17.45
CA THR A 22 -14.61 -3.54 -16.51
C THR A 22 -15.33 -4.74 -17.15
N ALA A 23 -14.92 -5.94 -16.76
CA ALA A 23 -15.73 -7.16 -16.85
C ALA A 23 -15.67 -7.82 -15.47
N ASN A 24 -16.83 -8.02 -14.85
CA ASN A 24 -17.10 -8.58 -13.52
C ASN A 24 -16.01 -9.56 -12.99
N GLY A 25 -14.90 -9.03 -12.46
CA GLY A 25 -13.63 -9.73 -12.33
C GLY A 25 -12.99 -9.47 -10.98
N PHE A 26 -12.26 -10.46 -10.49
CA PHE A 26 -11.57 -10.40 -9.20
C PHE A 26 -10.58 -9.23 -9.18
N LEU A 27 -10.66 -8.38 -8.16
CA LEU A 27 -9.67 -7.34 -7.92
C LEU A 27 -8.43 -7.97 -7.31
N MET A 28 -7.36 -8.09 -8.09
CA MET A 28 -6.06 -8.56 -7.61
C MET A 28 -5.24 -7.39 -7.04
N GLU A 29 -4.86 -7.50 -5.78
CA GLU A 29 -3.90 -6.61 -5.11
C GLU A 29 -2.55 -7.31 -4.98
N VAL A 30 -1.45 -6.58 -5.22
CA VAL A 30 -0.08 -7.09 -5.09
C VAL A 30 0.72 -6.22 -4.11
N CYS A 31 1.31 -6.85 -3.09
CA CYS A 31 2.27 -6.18 -2.22
C CYS A 31 3.60 -5.99 -2.96
N VAL A 32 4.13 -4.77 -2.95
CA VAL A 32 5.39 -4.41 -3.62
C VAL A 32 6.27 -3.58 -2.70
N ASP A 33 7.57 -3.66 -2.90
CA ASP A 33 8.59 -2.96 -2.10
C ASP A 33 9.53 -2.06 -2.91
N SER A 34 9.36 -2.02 -4.22
CA SER A 34 10.18 -1.23 -5.13
C SER A 34 9.38 -0.71 -6.32
N VAL A 35 9.95 0.30 -6.98
CA VAL A 35 9.38 0.87 -8.21
C VAL A 35 9.28 -0.18 -9.32
N GLU A 36 10.32 -1.02 -9.47
CA GLU A 36 10.32 -2.07 -10.49
C GLU A 36 9.25 -3.12 -10.21
N SER A 37 9.09 -3.54 -8.95
CA SER A 37 8.02 -4.45 -8.54
C SER A 37 6.63 -3.85 -8.81
N ALA A 38 6.43 -2.56 -8.54
CA ALA A 38 5.17 -1.85 -8.82
C ALA A 38 4.84 -1.83 -10.32
N VAL A 39 5.81 -1.47 -11.18
CA VAL A 39 5.64 -1.45 -12.64
C VAL A 39 5.37 -2.87 -13.17
N ASN A 40 6.06 -3.88 -12.64
CA ASN A 40 5.85 -5.27 -13.02
C ASN A 40 4.47 -5.77 -12.60
N ALA A 41 3.97 -5.38 -11.42
CA ALA A 41 2.64 -5.73 -10.95
C ALA A 41 1.55 -5.14 -11.86
N GLU A 42 1.66 -3.86 -12.22
CA GLU A 42 0.72 -3.22 -13.16
C GLU A 42 0.74 -3.91 -14.53
N ARG A 43 1.94 -4.16 -15.09
CA ARG A 43 2.09 -4.88 -16.37
C ARG A 43 1.56 -6.30 -16.30
N GLY A 44 1.58 -6.92 -15.13
CA GLY A 44 1.02 -8.24 -14.87
C GLY A 44 -0.51 -8.26 -14.73
N GLY A 45 -1.17 -7.10 -14.75
CA GLY A 45 -2.62 -6.99 -14.63
C GLY A 45 -3.14 -6.87 -13.20
N ALA A 46 -2.30 -6.46 -12.24
CA ALA A 46 -2.78 -6.10 -10.91
C ALA A 46 -3.79 -4.95 -11.01
N GLY A 47 -4.92 -5.06 -10.32
CA GLY A 47 -5.91 -3.99 -10.26
C GLY A 47 -5.59 -2.92 -9.23
N ARG A 48 -4.67 -3.21 -8.30
CA ARG A 48 -4.14 -2.30 -7.27
C ARG A 48 -2.81 -2.83 -6.74
N ILE A 49 -1.98 -1.96 -6.18
CA ILE A 49 -0.81 -2.35 -5.39
C ILE A 49 -0.91 -1.85 -3.96
N GLU A 50 -0.29 -2.61 -3.05
CA GLU A 50 0.03 -2.18 -1.70
C GLU A 50 1.54 -1.97 -1.59
N LEU A 51 1.95 -0.73 -1.37
CA LEU A 51 3.34 -0.34 -1.21
C LEU A 51 3.78 -0.51 0.25
N CYS A 52 4.79 -1.34 0.44
CA CYS A 52 5.38 -1.68 1.73
C CYS A 52 6.90 -1.44 1.69
N SER A 53 7.54 -1.37 2.85
CA SER A 53 8.95 -1.73 3.02
C SER A 53 9.02 -3.00 3.88
N GLY A 54 10.20 -3.58 4.06
CA GLY A 54 10.42 -4.69 5.01
C GLY A 54 9.43 -5.85 4.84
N LEU A 55 9.23 -6.36 3.62
CA LEU A 55 8.28 -7.45 3.36
C LEU A 55 8.56 -8.71 4.20
N LEU A 56 9.82 -8.97 4.54
CA LEU A 56 10.22 -10.07 5.43
C LEU A 56 9.66 -9.92 6.86
N GLU A 57 9.34 -8.70 7.28
CA GLU A 57 8.71 -8.39 8.57
C GLU A 57 7.17 -8.36 8.47
N GLY A 58 6.61 -8.76 7.33
CA GLY A 58 5.18 -8.69 7.03
C GLY A 58 4.72 -7.35 6.44
N GLY A 59 5.67 -6.46 6.10
CA GLY A 59 5.41 -5.13 5.56
C GLY A 59 5.37 -4.06 6.65
N ILE A 60 6.18 -3.01 6.48
CA ILE A 60 6.24 -1.78 7.28
C ILE A 60 6.06 -0.54 6.40
N THR A 61 5.94 0.64 6.99
CA THR A 61 5.78 1.89 6.24
C THR A 61 6.93 2.09 5.24
N PRO A 62 6.66 2.29 3.93
CA PRO A 62 7.69 2.58 2.95
C PRO A 62 8.24 3.99 3.11
N SER A 63 9.41 4.27 2.54
CA SER A 63 9.89 5.65 2.45
C SER A 63 9.02 6.46 1.48
N MET A 64 8.80 7.74 1.78
CA MET A 64 8.02 8.62 0.91
C MET A 64 8.67 8.82 -0.46
N GLY A 65 10.00 8.71 -0.56
CA GLY A 65 10.71 8.76 -1.83
C GLY A 65 10.30 7.62 -2.78
N VAL A 66 10.09 6.41 -2.27
CA VAL A 66 9.61 5.29 -3.10
C VAL A 66 8.17 5.55 -3.54
N LEU A 67 7.31 6.02 -2.63
CA LEU A 67 5.92 6.38 -2.97
C LEU A 67 5.84 7.40 -4.11
N GLN A 68 6.62 8.48 -4.02
CA GLN A 68 6.64 9.52 -5.04
C GLN A 68 7.04 8.98 -6.42
N VAL A 69 8.09 8.15 -6.49
CA VAL A 69 8.53 7.58 -7.78
C VAL A 69 7.52 6.55 -8.29
N VAL A 70 6.96 5.70 -7.42
CA VAL A 70 5.91 4.75 -7.81
C VAL A 70 4.71 5.49 -8.41
N LYS A 71 4.23 6.57 -7.77
CA LYS A 71 3.11 7.38 -8.29
C LYS A 71 3.39 8.04 -9.64
N GLN A 72 4.65 8.20 -10.04
CA GLN A 72 5.05 8.69 -11.37
C GLN A 72 5.12 7.55 -12.41
N CYS A 73 5.28 6.30 -11.97
CA CYS A 73 5.54 5.15 -12.85
C CYS A 73 4.33 4.25 -13.09
N VAL A 74 3.31 4.27 -12.23
CA VAL A 74 2.10 3.44 -12.36
C VAL A 74 0.82 4.28 -12.37
N GLN A 75 -0.21 3.77 -13.01
CA GLN A 75 -1.54 4.39 -13.12
C GLN A 75 -2.59 3.69 -12.25
N ILE A 76 -2.38 2.41 -11.88
CA ILE A 76 -3.26 1.69 -10.95
C ILE A 76 -3.20 2.31 -9.54
N PRO A 77 -4.27 2.14 -8.72
CA PRO A 77 -4.28 2.64 -7.35
C PRO A 77 -3.12 2.10 -6.50
N VAL A 78 -2.57 2.96 -5.65
CA VAL A 78 -1.44 2.69 -4.76
C VAL A 78 -1.87 2.90 -3.32
N PHE A 79 -1.99 1.80 -2.58
CA PHE A 79 -2.26 1.83 -1.15
C PHE A 79 -0.95 1.75 -0.38
N VAL A 80 -0.83 2.47 0.73
CA VAL A 80 0.43 2.56 1.49
C VAL A 80 0.26 1.90 2.85
N MET A 81 1.17 1.00 3.20
CA MET A 81 1.28 0.45 4.55
C MET A 81 1.64 1.56 5.55
N ILE A 82 0.90 1.63 6.65
CA ILE A 82 1.21 2.47 7.80
C ILE A 82 1.43 1.52 8.98
N ARG A 83 2.70 1.19 9.22
CA ARG A 83 3.14 0.31 10.30
C ARG A 83 4.60 0.64 10.64
N PRO A 84 4.88 1.16 11.85
CA PRO A 84 6.17 1.77 12.14
C PRO A 84 7.32 0.75 12.35
N ARG A 85 6.99 -0.52 12.64
CA ARG A 85 7.96 -1.61 12.84
C ARG A 85 7.34 -2.99 12.59
N GLY A 86 8.20 -3.99 12.41
CA GLY A 86 7.81 -5.40 12.47
C GLY A 86 7.38 -5.87 13.88
N GLY A 87 7.02 -7.14 13.98
CA GLY A 87 6.58 -7.77 15.23
C GLY A 87 5.08 -7.65 15.47
N ASP A 88 4.69 -7.33 16.71
CA ASP A 88 3.28 -7.20 17.09
C ASP A 88 2.59 -5.94 16.50
N PHE A 89 1.30 -5.82 16.83
CA PHE A 89 0.42 -4.69 16.48
C PHE A 89 -0.06 -3.92 17.71
N LEU A 90 0.66 -4.05 18.83
CA LEU A 90 0.41 -3.33 20.07
C LEU A 90 1.35 -2.13 20.10
N TYR A 91 0.82 -0.95 19.84
CA TYR A 91 1.64 0.25 19.68
C TYR A 91 1.65 1.09 20.93
N SER A 92 2.82 1.61 21.27
CA SER A 92 2.96 2.70 22.23
C SER A 92 2.40 4.01 21.67
N ASP A 93 2.08 4.96 22.55
CA ASP A 93 1.61 6.29 22.13
C ASP A 93 2.56 6.99 21.15
N ARG A 94 3.88 6.81 21.33
CA ARG A 94 4.89 7.40 20.44
C ARG A 94 4.84 6.78 19.05
N GLU A 95 4.62 5.48 18.95
CA GLU A 95 4.45 4.78 17.67
C GLU A 95 3.16 5.21 16.97
N VAL A 96 2.09 5.42 17.73
CA VAL A 96 0.83 5.97 17.20
C VAL A 96 1.05 7.38 16.62
N GLU A 97 1.83 8.23 17.27
CA GLU A 97 2.15 9.56 16.73
C GLU A 97 3.00 9.50 15.45
N VAL A 98 3.92 8.54 15.35
CA VAL A 98 4.65 8.24 14.10
C VAL A 98 3.67 7.82 13.00
N MET A 99 2.75 6.89 13.30
CA MET A 99 1.74 6.44 12.33
C MET A 99 0.86 7.59 11.84
N LYS A 100 0.42 8.48 12.73
CA LYS A 100 -0.35 9.68 12.34
C LYS A 100 0.46 10.62 11.45
N ALA A 101 1.76 10.77 11.69
CA ALA A 101 2.65 11.56 10.84
C ALA A 101 2.81 10.93 9.46
N ASP A 102 3.02 9.62 9.39
CA ASP A 102 3.13 8.88 8.13
C ASP A 102 1.83 8.93 7.33
N ILE A 103 0.66 8.88 7.98
CA ILE A 103 -0.65 9.08 7.33
C ILE A 103 -0.72 10.44 6.63
N ARG A 104 -0.27 11.51 7.30
CA ARG A 104 -0.23 12.87 6.72
C ARG A 104 0.70 12.93 5.52
N LEU A 105 1.90 12.35 5.64
CA LEU A 105 2.89 12.36 4.56
C LEU A 105 2.44 11.52 3.36
N ALA A 106 1.94 10.30 3.58
CA ALA A 106 1.47 9.43 2.52
C ALA A 106 0.34 10.10 1.71
N LYS A 107 -0.58 10.80 2.39
CA LYS A 107 -1.62 11.61 1.73
C LYS A 107 -1.04 12.76 0.92
N LEU A 108 -0.12 13.52 1.52
CA LEU A 108 0.56 14.64 0.84
C LEU A 108 1.25 14.18 -0.45
N TYR A 109 1.83 12.98 -0.46
CA TYR A 109 2.52 12.40 -1.61
C TYR A 109 1.63 11.55 -2.53
N GLY A 110 0.30 11.60 -2.34
CA GLY A 110 -0.65 11.07 -3.32
C GLY A 110 -0.99 9.59 -3.18
N ALA A 111 -0.88 9.01 -1.98
CA ALA A 111 -1.45 7.69 -1.71
C ALA A 111 -2.96 7.67 -2.01
N ASP A 112 -3.42 6.66 -2.74
CA ASP A 112 -4.86 6.50 -3.08
C ASP A 112 -5.63 5.81 -1.94
N GLY A 113 -4.89 5.16 -1.04
CA GLY A 113 -5.43 4.52 0.15
C GLY A 113 -4.34 4.16 1.16
N LEU A 114 -4.78 3.72 2.33
CA LEU A 114 -3.90 3.41 3.45
C LEU A 114 -4.26 2.03 4.03
N VAL A 115 -3.25 1.31 4.49
CA VAL A 115 -3.38 0.02 5.16
C VAL A 115 -2.77 0.09 6.54
N PHE A 116 -3.55 -0.21 7.57
CA PHE A 116 -3.06 -0.32 8.95
C PHE A 116 -3.97 -1.24 9.77
N GLY A 117 -3.52 -1.58 10.96
CA GLY A 117 -4.31 -2.26 11.97
C GLY A 117 -3.58 -2.28 13.30
N ALA A 118 -4.37 -2.36 14.37
CA ALA A 118 -3.90 -2.35 15.75
C ALA A 118 -4.64 -3.42 16.55
N LEU A 119 -3.93 -4.02 17.51
CA LEU A 119 -4.47 -5.04 18.40
C LEU A 119 -4.26 -4.62 19.85
N THR A 120 -5.22 -5.01 20.69
CA THR A 120 -5.10 -5.01 22.15
C THR A 120 -4.14 -6.11 22.63
N GLU A 121 -3.72 -6.07 23.88
CA GLU A 121 -2.89 -7.13 24.51
C GLU A 121 -3.53 -8.52 24.37
N ASP A 122 -4.85 -8.58 24.55
CA ASP A 122 -5.65 -9.80 24.35
C ASP A 122 -5.73 -10.25 22.89
N GLY A 123 -5.33 -9.39 21.95
CA GLY A 123 -5.32 -9.60 20.50
C GLY A 123 -6.66 -9.45 19.83
N HIS A 124 -7.58 -8.74 20.46
CA HIS A 124 -8.74 -8.22 19.77
C HIS A 124 -8.34 -6.97 18.99
N ILE A 125 -9.07 -6.66 17.92
CA ILE A 125 -8.90 -5.40 17.18
C ILE A 125 -9.08 -4.25 18.15
N ASP A 126 -8.06 -3.38 18.22
CA ASP A 126 -8.15 -2.13 18.96
C ASP A 126 -8.99 -1.13 18.15
N LYS A 127 -10.30 -1.17 18.38
CA LYS A 127 -11.26 -0.32 17.67
C LYS A 127 -11.00 1.15 17.93
N GLU A 128 -10.62 1.52 19.16
CA GLU A 128 -10.41 2.91 19.53
C GLU A 128 -9.22 3.50 18.77
N LEU A 129 -8.09 2.78 18.77
CA LEU A 129 -6.92 3.21 18.02
C LEU A 129 -7.17 3.18 16.51
N CYS A 130 -7.84 2.15 15.97
CA CYS A 130 -8.21 2.13 14.55
C CYS A 130 -9.11 3.32 14.16
N MET A 131 -10.05 3.71 15.02
CA MET A 131 -10.89 4.89 14.79
C MET A 131 -10.09 6.19 14.90
N SER A 132 -9.15 6.29 15.84
CA SER A 132 -8.25 7.45 15.98
C SER A 132 -7.39 7.65 14.73
N LEU A 133 -6.82 6.57 14.18
CA LEU A 133 -6.07 6.61 12.93
C LEU A 133 -6.97 6.95 11.74
N LEU A 134 -8.19 6.42 11.69
CA LEU A 134 -9.18 6.79 10.67
C LEU A 134 -9.57 8.27 10.75
N CYS A 135 -9.73 8.84 11.95
CA CYS A 135 -9.95 10.28 12.11
C CYS A 135 -8.77 11.10 11.59
N ALA A 136 -7.53 10.66 11.81
CA ALA A 136 -6.34 11.31 11.24
C ALA A 136 -6.34 11.29 9.69
N VAL A 137 -6.95 10.26 9.08
CA VAL A 137 -7.21 10.23 7.64
C VAL A 137 -8.26 11.27 7.26
N LEU A 138 -9.36 11.39 7.99
CA LEU A 138 -10.52 12.23 7.61
C LEU A 138 -10.34 13.73 7.90
N CYS A 139 -9.65 14.12 8.97
CA CYS A 139 -9.56 15.52 9.43
C CYS A 139 -8.79 16.48 8.50
N GLN A 140 -8.32 16.03 7.33
CA GLN A 140 -7.51 16.83 6.40
C GLN A 140 -8.30 17.47 5.26
N SER A 141 -9.63 17.30 5.20
CA SER A 141 -10.48 17.89 4.15
C SER A 141 -10.79 19.39 4.30
N LEU A 142 -10.18 20.11 5.25
CA LEU A 142 -10.46 21.53 5.50
C LEU A 142 -9.23 22.41 5.33
N SER A 143 -8.79 22.58 4.08
CA SER A 143 -8.27 23.85 3.53
C SER A 143 -7.74 23.61 2.12
N THR A 144 -8.54 23.90 1.10
CA THR A 144 -8.12 24.54 -0.16
C THR A 144 -9.31 24.61 -1.12
N GLU A 145 -9.62 25.82 -1.57
CA GLU A 145 -10.47 26.07 -2.73
C GLU A 145 -9.80 25.47 -3.98
N ALA A 146 -10.15 24.24 -4.33
CA ALA A 146 -9.89 23.66 -5.64
C ALA A 146 -11.20 23.10 -6.19
N LYS A 147 -11.73 23.82 -7.18
CA LYS A 147 -12.99 23.63 -7.87
C LYS A 147 -13.04 22.23 -8.52
N GLY A 148 -13.97 21.39 -8.06
CA GLY A 148 -14.62 20.34 -8.87
C GLY A 148 -13.89 19.01 -9.00
N ARG A 149 -14.06 18.11 -8.02
CA ARG A 149 -14.49 16.70 -8.17
C ARG A 149 -14.56 16.09 -6.78
N ILE A 150 -15.74 16.07 -6.17
CA ILE A 150 -15.97 15.31 -4.95
C ILE A 150 -15.88 13.84 -5.35
N VAL A 151 -14.76 13.20 -5.06
CA VAL A 151 -14.62 11.74 -5.12
C VAL A 151 -14.98 11.19 -3.75
N ASP A 152 -16.15 10.57 -3.67
CA ASP A 152 -16.50 9.68 -2.55
C ASP A 152 -15.64 8.41 -2.68
N SER A 153 -14.56 8.28 -1.89
CA SER A 153 -13.73 7.07 -1.84
C SER A 153 -12.75 7.11 -0.65
N HIS A 154 -13.18 6.61 0.51
CA HIS A 154 -12.41 6.77 1.76
C HIS A 154 -11.17 5.85 1.90
N GLY A 155 -10.90 4.94 0.95
CA GLY A 155 -9.57 4.35 0.70
C GLY A 155 -8.83 3.64 1.85
N VAL A 156 -9.48 3.26 2.97
CA VAL A 156 -8.81 2.54 4.07
C VAL A 156 -9.10 1.05 3.97
N CYS A 157 -8.04 0.24 3.89
CA CYS A 157 -8.14 -1.22 3.94
C CYS A 157 -7.56 -1.74 5.26
N PHE A 158 -8.37 -2.48 6.02
CA PHE A 158 -7.89 -3.20 7.19
C PHE A 158 -7.41 -4.59 6.74
N LYS A 159 -6.12 -4.91 6.94
CA LYS A 159 -5.62 -6.25 6.64
C LYS A 159 -6.22 -7.26 7.62
N SER A 160 -7.21 -8.02 7.16
CA SER A 160 -7.87 -9.10 7.91
C SER A 160 -6.92 -10.21 8.36
N HIS A 161 -5.73 -10.33 7.76
CA HIS A 161 -4.72 -11.31 8.17
C HIS A 161 -4.17 -11.04 9.59
N MET A 162 -4.28 -9.81 10.10
CA MET A 162 -3.89 -9.49 11.49
C MET A 162 -4.70 -10.26 12.54
N ALA A 163 -5.93 -10.67 12.22
CA ALA A 163 -6.74 -11.50 13.13
C ALA A 163 -6.39 -13.00 13.03
N MET A 164 -5.83 -13.46 11.90
CA MET A 164 -5.61 -14.89 11.63
C MET A 164 -4.32 -15.43 12.24
N GLU A 165 -3.31 -14.59 12.51
CA GLU A 165 -2.06 -15.04 13.12
C GLU A 165 -2.27 -15.62 14.54
N LYS A 166 -3.32 -15.19 15.25
CA LYS A 166 -3.72 -15.80 16.55
C LYS A 166 -4.48 -17.12 16.41
N VAL A 167 -5.18 -17.40 15.30
CA VAL A 167 -5.84 -18.72 15.12
C VAL A 167 -4.79 -19.83 14.98
N SER A 168 -3.61 -19.51 14.43
CA SER A 168 -2.51 -20.47 14.28
C SER A 168 -1.71 -20.65 15.59
N LYS A 169 -1.37 -19.56 16.30
CA LYS A 169 -0.50 -19.62 17.50
C LYS A 169 -1.19 -20.01 18.81
N LYS A 170 -2.51 -20.14 18.85
CA LYS A 170 -3.27 -20.64 20.03
C LYS A 170 -3.51 -22.16 19.99
N LYS A 171 -2.95 -22.88 19.02
CA LYS A 171 -3.17 -24.31 18.77
C LYS A 171 -1.95 -25.22 18.94
N THR A 172 -0.88 -24.70 19.55
CA THR A 172 0.32 -25.43 19.98
C THR A 172 0.59 -25.11 21.43
#